data_AF-A0A7L4ZHD6-F1
#
_entry.id   AF-A0A7L4ZHD6-F1
#
_cell.length_a   1.000
_cell.length_b   1.000
_cell.length_c   1.000
_cell.angle_alpha   90.00
_cell.angle_beta   90.00
_cell.angle_gamma   90.00
#
_symmetry.space_group_name_H-M   'P 1'
#
loop_
_entity.id
_entity.type
_entity.pdbx_description
1 polymer ?
#
loop_
_entity_poly.entity_id
_entity_poly.type
_entity_poly.pdbx_seq_one_letter_code
_entity_poly.pdbx_strand_id
1 'polypeptide(L)'
;MGIHKKIQLKPRLSISKIGKLQFWIAIGLGILSAIVFYLFTFYLLDFMIVMSVLLGGDLPNISAEVSFFEKSFLIATSLTVGITMMIRHWFMQATFHFQHSRKKITLRLSNYSLFLYYLILYVAIVFIRFSVFGKASVGSHQPINYNSLFFIIPLYLFFASWTEVSRYFKTANWIPYTFLISIFTVTLMSLIDIKPEGFSKSTFQNCHSEELDYIDAEVEKAKRDYGISYSEETIRTLKQLRTENSLNQLEKVRLAFKTDVKVSLDTIILEKILIHNFKGYYKDRQQSYAYIFPIHAYEQLRKVAPNSHEATELLNILVEFHKLTMLMHDAYYGDKENIIYYHKENVLIHNIHNYYDRSFDYGRMANQSFFLVYHIQKLGIYNHPYFNTKNSFPPPLPIYKDWARERFPELYHNN
;
A
#
# COMPACT_ATOMS: atom_id res chain seq x y z
N MET A 1 -26.57 -15.96 70.96
CA MET A 1 -25.22 -15.46 70.65
C MET A 1 -25.26 -14.89 69.23
N GLY A 2 -25.44 -13.58 69.09
CA GLY A 2 -25.58 -12.93 67.78
C GLY A 2 -24.22 -12.85 67.07
N ILE A 3 -24.09 -13.49 65.91
CA ILE A 3 -22.90 -13.33 65.06
C ILE A 3 -22.99 -11.94 64.43
N HIS A 4 -22.39 -10.94 65.08
CA HIS A 4 -22.13 -9.65 64.43
C HIS A 4 -21.16 -9.88 63.28
N LYS A 5 -21.69 -9.95 62.06
CA LYS A 5 -20.90 -9.88 60.82
C LYS A 5 -20.23 -8.50 60.80
N LYS A 6 -18.95 -8.43 61.22
CA LYS A 6 -18.14 -7.21 61.09
C LYS A 6 -18.16 -6.81 59.61
N ILE A 7 -18.74 -5.65 59.31
CA ILE A 7 -18.68 -5.05 57.97
C ILE A 7 -17.20 -4.74 57.70
N GLN A 8 -16.53 -5.58 56.91
CA GLN A 8 -15.18 -5.31 56.45
C GLN A 8 -15.24 -4.23 55.36
N LEU A 9 -14.87 -3.01 55.72
CA LEU A 9 -14.72 -1.92 54.77
C LEU A 9 -13.53 -2.21 53.83
N LYS A 10 -13.73 -2.00 52.52
CA LYS A 10 -12.65 -2.16 51.54
C LYS A 10 -11.45 -1.25 51.91
N PRO A 11 -10.21 -1.79 51.92
CA PRO A 11 -9.03 -1.00 52.22
C PRO A 11 -8.78 0.07 51.14
N ARG A 12 -8.34 1.28 51.55
CA ARG A 12 -7.81 2.29 50.61
C ARG A 12 -6.52 1.81 49.96
N LEU A 13 -6.37 2.04 48.65
CA LEU A 13 -5.13 1.79 47.91
C LEU A 13 -4.07 2.82 48.31
N SER A 14 -2.92 2.35 48.79
CA SER A 14 -1.79 3.20 49.16
C SER A 14 -0.47 2.54 48.80
N ILE A 15 0.55 3.35 48.50
CA ILE A 15 1.91 2.88 48.15
C ILE A 15 2.47 1.98 49.27
N SER A 16 2.18 2.30 50.53
CA SER A 16 2.60 1.49 51.68
C SER A 16 2.06 0.05 51.66
N LYS A 17 0.85 -0.17 51.11
CA LYS A 17 0.24 -1.50 51.03
C LYS A 17 0.76 -2.33 49.86
N ILE A 18 1.14 -1.68 48.77
CA ILE A 18 1.80 -2.31 47.61
C ILE A 18 3.27 -2.64 47.94
N GLY A 19 3.92 -1.76 48.70
CA GLY A 19 5.36 -1.78 48.95
C GLY A 19 6.07 -0.75 48.07
N LYS A 20 6.91 0.10 48.66
CA LYS A 20 7.57 1.21 47.92
C LYS A 20 8.40 0.71 46.74
N LEU A 21 9.22 -0.32 46.96
CA LEU A 21 10.07 -0.90 45.91
C LEU A 21 9.22 -1.53 44.79
N GLN A 22 8.23 -2.33 45.17
CA GLN A 22 7.31 -3.00 44.23
C GLN A 22 6.52 -1.97 43.39
N PHE A 23 6.10 -0.87 44.01
CA PHE A 23 5.37 0.20 43.33
C PHE A 23 6.18 0.81 42.19
N TRP A 24 7.44 1.17 42.45
CA TRP A 24 8.33 1.77 41.45
C TRP A 24 8.78 0.77 40.39
N ILE A 25 9.14 -0.46 40.78
CA ILE A 25 9.49 -1.52 39.82
C ILE A 25 8.33 -1.79 38.86
N ALA A 26 7.11 -1.87 39.37
CA ALA A 26 5.93 -2.11 38.54
C ALA A 26 5.65 -0.96 37.56
N ILE A 27 5.89 0.30 37.96
CA ILE A 27 5.81 1.45 37.04
C ILE A 27 6.84 1.30 35.92
N GLY A 28 8.10 1.00 36.27
CA GLY A 28 9.17 0.79 35.30
C GLY A 28 8.86 -0.35 34.32
N LEU A 29 8.37 -1.49 34.81
CA LEU A 29 7.96 -2.63 33.98
C LEU A 29 6.73 -2.31 33.11
N GLY A 30 5.80 -1.50 33.62
CA GLY A 30 4.66 -1.02 32.84
C GLY A 30 5.09 -0.14 31.67
N ILE A 31 5.97 0.84 31.93
CA ILE A 31 6.55 1.70 30.89
C ILE A 31 7.31 0.86 29.86
N LEU A 32 8.18 -0.04 30.31
CA LEU A 32 8.93 -0.93 29.42
C LEU A 32 7.99 -1.79 28.56
N SER A 33 6.93 -2.34 29.14
CA SER A 33 5.93 -3.13 28.40
C SER A 33 5.19 -2.30 27.36
N ALA A 34 4.84 -1.05 27.66
CA ALA A 34 4.22 -0.14 26.71
C ALA A 34 5.17 0.17 25.53
N ILE A 35 6.45 0.45 25.80
CA ILE A 35 7.46 0.71 24.77
C ILE A 35 7.66 -0.53 23.90
N VAL A 36 7.85 -1.71 24.51
CA VAL A 36 8.05 -2.96 23.78
C VAL A 36 6.85 -3.27 22.90
N PHE A 37 5.62 -3.10 23.42
CA PHE A 37 4.40 -3.34 22.64
C PHE A 37 4.24 -2.33 21.49
N TYR A 38 4.52 -1.05 21.73
CA TYR A 38 4.51 -0.01 20.71
C TYR A 38 5.49 -0.34 19.58
N LEU A 39 6.76 -0.60 19.92
CA LEU A 39 7.80 -0.94 18.95
C LEU A 39 7.51 -2.24 18.21
N PHE A 40 7.05 -3.28 18.91
CA PHE A 40 6.69 -4.55 18.29
C PHE A 40 5.60 -4.37 17.23
N THR A 41 4.51 -3.69 17.60
CA THR A 41 3.38 -3.46 16.67
C THR A 41 3.78 -2.54 15.52
N PHE A 42 4.61 -1.54 15.79
CA PHE A 42 5.17 -0.62 14.81
C PHE A 42 6.03 -1.35 13.77
N TYR A 43 7.02 -2.14 14.20
CA TYR A 43 7.88 -2.91 13.30
C TYR A 43 7.11 -4.02 12.58
N LEU A 44 6.12 -4.63 13.24
CA LEU A 44 5.27 -5.62 12.59
C LEU A 44 4.43 -4.99 11.46
N LEU A 45 3.92 -3.77 11.65
CA LEU A 45 3.20 -3.04 10.60
C LEU A 45 4.12 -2.70 9.43
N ASP A 46 5.31 -2.16 9.69
CA ASP A 46 6.29 -1.84 8.63
C ASP A 46 6.75 -3.10 7.89
N PHE A 47 7.01 -4.21 8.61
CA PHE A 47 7.29 -5.52 8.02
C PHE A 47 6.16 -6.01 7.11
N MET A 48 4.89 -5.85 7.53
CA MET A 48 3.75 -6.26 6.72
C MET A 48 3.58 -5.38 5.47
N ILE A 49 3.89 -4.08 5.55
CA ILE A 49 3.96 -3.20 4.37
C ILE A 49 5.08 -3.64 3.44
N VAL A 50 6.27 -3.92 3.97
CA VAL A 50 7.39 -4.48 3.20
C VAL A 50 6.97 -5.76 2.47
N MET A 51 6.32 -6.69 3.16
CA MET A 51 5.79 -7.91 2.54
C MET A 51 4.75 -7.61 1.46
N SER A 52 3.88 -6.62 1.67
CA SER A 52 2.94 -6.18 0.64
C SER A 52 3.66 -5.64 -0.59
N VAL A 53 4.67 -4.78 -0.41
CA VAL A 53 5.48 -4.22 -1.51
C VAL A 53 6.20 -5.34 -2.26
N LEU A 54 6.81 -6.30 -1.56
CA LEU A 54 7.48 -7.46 -2.17
C LEU A 54 6.53 -8.35 -2.99
N LEU A 55 5.23 -8.36 -2.64
CA LEU A 55 4.19 -9.07 -3.40
C LEU A 55 3.62 -8.23 -4.56
N GLY A 56 4.21 -7.07 -4.85
CA GLY A 56 3.72 -6.13 -5.86
C GLY A 56 2.59 -5.25 -5.34
N GLY A 57 2.63 -4.82 -4.08
CA GLY A 57 1.78 -3.76 -3.53
C GLY A 57 2.33 -2.37 -3.81
N ASP A 58 1.59 -1.33 -3.42
CA ASP A 58 2.09 0.05 -3.38
C ASP A 58 2.28 0.49 -1.91
N LEU A 59 3.01 1.58 -1.68
CA LEU A 59 3.05 2.20 -0.37
C LEU A 59 1.66 2.75 -0.02
N PRO A 60 1.15 2.53 1.20
CA PRO A 60 -0.15 3.05 1.58
C PRO A 60 -0.12 4.58 1.58
N ASN A 61 -1.00 5.20 0.80
CA ASN A 61 -1.19 6.65 0.84
C ASN A 61 -2.06 7.01 2.05
N ILE A 62 -1.43 7.37 3.17
CA ILE A 62 -2.12 7.65 4.43
C ILE A 62 -2.37 9.15 4.55
N SER A 63 -3.63 9.57 4.70
CA SER A 63 -3.96 10.96 4.99
C SER A 63 -3.47 11.36 6.39
N ALA A 64 -3.22 12.66 6.61
CA ALA A 64 -2.76 13.15 7.91
C ALA A 64 -3.72 12.76 9.06
N GLU A 65 -5.03 12.76 8.79
CA GLU A 65 -6.06 12.36 9.74
C GLU A 65 -5.98 10.88 10.11
N VAL A 66 -5.83 10.00 9.12
CA VAL A 66 -5.69 8.55 9.35
C VAL A 66 -4.38 8.25 10.07
N SER A 67 -3.28 8.90 9.70
CA SER A 67 -2.00 8.77 10.39
C SER A 67 -2.12 9.20 11.85
N PHE A 68 -2.76 10.34 12.12
CA PHE A 68 -2.98 10.82 13.49
C PHE A 68 -3.82 9.83 14.30
N PHE A 69 -4.88 9.28 13.70
CA PHE A 69 -5.72 8.26 14.31
C PHE A 69 -4.94 6.98 14.63
N GLU A 70 -4.23 6.39 13.66
CA GLU A 70 -3.44 5.17 13.82
C GLU A 70 -2.37 5.33 14.91
N LYS A 71 -1.64 6.47 14.91
CA LYS A 71 -0.66 6.81 15.95
C LYS A 71 -1.32 6.90 17.33
N SER A 72 -2.39 7.67 17.46
CA SER A 72 -3.09 7.90 18.73
C SER A 72 -3.68 6.62 19.30
N PHE A 73 -4.27 5.78 18.44
CA PHE A 73 -4.82 4.48 18.82
C PHE A 73 -3.74 3.52 19.32
N LEU A 74 -2.61 3.45 18.60
CA LEU A 74 -1.49 2.59 18.99
C LEU A 74 -0.86 3.04 20.31
N ILE A 75 -0.66 4.35 20.51
CA ILE A 75 -0.16 4.91 21.77
C ILE A 75 -1.13 4.61 22.92
N ALA A 76 -2.43 4.83 22.72
CA ALA A 76 -3.44 4.58 23.74
C ALA A 76 -3.49 3.10 24.14
N THR A 77 -3.42 2.19 23.16
CA THR A 77 -3.43 0.75 23.43
C THR A 77 -2.14 0.33 24.14
N SER A 78 -0.98 0.78 23.67
CA SER A 78 0.33 0.53 24.30
C SER A 78 0.36 0.98 25.76
N LEU A 79 -0.17 2.18 26.02
CA LEU A 79 -0.25 2.70 27.38
C LEU A 79 -1.18 1.86 28.27
N THR A 80 -2.32 1.43 27.75
CA THR A 80 -3.21 0.53 28.48
C THR A 80 -2.57 -0.84 28.74
N VAL A 81 -1.78 -1.38 27.82
CA VAL A 81 -0.95 -2.58 28.06
C VAL A 81 0.00 -2.32 29.23
N GLY A 82 0.71 -1.20 29.21
CA GLY A 82 1.63 -0.80 30.28
C GLY A 82 0.94 -0.66 31.64
N ILE A 83 -0.23 -0.04 31.70
CA ILE A 83 -1.04 0.09 32.91
C ILE A 83 -1.50 -1.26 33.43
N THR A 84 -1.93 -2.16 32.54
CA THR A 84 -2.33 -3.53 32.89
C THR A 84 -1.15 -4.29 33.49
N MET A 85 0.04 -4.18 32.88
CA MET A 85 1.26 -4.80 33.39
C MET A 85 1.70 -4.20 34.72
N MET A 86 1.61 -2.87 34.88
CA MET A 86 1.89 -2.20 36.15
C MET A 86 0.97 -2.72 37.26
N ILE A 87 -0.34 -2.76 37.03
CA ILE A 87 -1.32 -3.28 38.00
C ILE A 87 -1.03 -4.74 38.34
N ARG A 88 -0.73 -5.58 37.34
CA ARG A 88 -0.37 -6.98 37.55
C ARG A 88 0.83 -7.10 38.49
N HIS A 89 1.89 -6.34 38.25
CA HIS A 89 3.10 -6.38 39.08
C HIS A 89 2.85 -5.81 40.48
N TRP A 90 2.01 -4.78 40.65
CA TRP A 90 1.64 -4.29 41.99
C TRP A 90 1.04 -5.37 42.89
N PHE A 91 0.36 -6.36 42.31
CA PHE A 91 -0.33 -7.41 43.06
C PHE A 91 0.28 -8.81 42.88
N MET A 92 1.45 -8.92 42.26
CA MET A 92 2.13 -10.20 41.99
C MET A 92 2.75 -10.82 43.24
N GLN A 93 3.28 -10.01 44.17
CA GLN A 93 3.85 -10.46 45.44
C GLN A 93 2.92 -10.14 46.62
N ALA A 94 2.85 -11.06 47.59
CA ALA A 94 2.02 -10.88 48.77
C ALA A 94 2.74 -9.98 49.78
N THR A 95 2.24 -8.76 50.02
CA THR A 95 2.57 -8.05 51.26
C THR A 95 1.80 -8.67 52.43
N PHE A 96 2.26 -8.46 53.68
CA PHE A 96 1.70 -9.03 54.91
C PHE A 96 0.16 -8.88 55.03
N HIS A 97 -0.41 -7.82 54.43
CA HIS A 97 -1.86 -7.56 54.38
C HIS A 97 -2.66 -8.37 53.34
N PHE A 98 -2.02 -9.17 52.49
CA PHE A 98 -2.62 -9.90 51.36
C PHE A 98 -2.68 -11.43 51.55
N GLN A 99 -2.09 -11.96 52.63
CA GLN A 99 -1.92 -13.41 52.80
C GLN A 99 -3.24 -14.19 52.92
N HIS A 100 -4.27 -13.62 53.55
CA HIS A 100 -5.56 -14.32 53.78
C HIS A 100 -6.50 -14.37 52.56
N SER A 101 -6.34 -13.48 51.59
CA SER A 101 -7.17 -13.40 50.38
C SER A 101 -6.42 -13.80 49.09
N ARG A 102 -5.14 -14.20 49.24
CA ARG A 102 -4.15 -14.58 48.21
C ARG A 102 -4.70 -15.47 47.08
N LYS A 103 -5.27 -16.64 47.41
CA LYS A 103 -5.67 -17.62 46.39
C LYS A 103 -6.79 -17.13 45.46
N LYS A 104 -7.65 -16.21 45.92
CA LYS A 104 -8.80 -15.73 45.13
C LYS A 104 -8.51 -14.44 44.36
N ILE A 105 -7.66 -13.56 44.90
CA ILE A 105 -7.33 -12.26 44.29
C ILE A 105 -6.23 -12.40 43.24
N THR A 106 -5.11 -13.05 43.57
CA THR A 106 -3.93 -13.14 42.69
C THR A 106 -4.21 -14.00 41.46
N LEU A 107 -4.96 -15.10 41.62
CA LEU A 107 -5.30 -16.03 40.54
C LEU A 107 -6.34 -15.43 39.57
N ARG A 108 -7.27 -14.60 40.08
CA ARG A 108 -8.23 -13.87 39.23
C ARG A 108 -7.60 -12.66 38.53
N LEU A 109 -6.81 -11.85 39.23
CA LEU A 109 -6.06 -10.75 38.58
C LEU A 109 -5.13 -11.30 37.49
N SER A 110 -4.47 -12.44 37.73
CA SER A 110 -3.60 -13.09 36.75
C SER A 110 -4.38 -13.65 35.55
N ASN A 111 -5.48 -14.39 35.78
CA ASN A 111 -6.27 -14.96 34.69
C ASN A 111 -7.00 -13.87 33.86
N TYR A 112 -7.48 -12.80 34.50
CA TYR A 112 -8.08 -11.67 33.81
C TYR A 112 -7.03 -10.86 33.04
N SER A 113 -5.79 -10.76 33.55
CA SER A 113 -4.68 -10.14 32.81
C SER A 113 -4.27 -10.95 31.56
N LEU A 114 -4.37 -12.28 31.60
CA LEU A 114 -4.16 -13.14 30.42
C LEU A 114 -5.27 -12.96 29.38
N PHE A 115 -6.54 -12.89 29.81
CA PHE A 115 -7.65 -12.56 28.91
C PHE A 115 -7.47 -11.19 28.26
N LEU A 116 -7.11 -10.17 29.05
CA LEU A 116 -6.80 -8.83 28.53
C LEU A 116 -5.62 -8.87 27.54
N TYR A 117 -4.59 -9.68 27.80
CA TYR A 117 -3.46 -9.86 26.89
C TYR A 117 -3.88 -10.49 25.55
N TYR A 118 -4.70 -11.54 25.56
CA TYR A 118 -5.25 -12.13 24.32
C TYR A 118 -6.17 -11.16 23.58
N LEU A 119 -6.96 -10.35 24.30
CA LEU A 119 -7.80 -9.32 23.70
C LEU A 119 -6.94 -8.23 23.04
N ILE A 120 -5.86 -7.80 23.70
CA ILE A 120 -4.87 -6.85 23.15
C ILE A 120 -4.21 -7.43 21.88
N LEU A 121 -3.79 -8.69 21.90
CA LEU A 121 -3.22 -9.36 20.73
C LEU A 121 -4.22 -9.46 19.58
N TYR A 122 -5.47 -9.83 19.87
CA TYR A 122 -6.54 -9.84 18.88
C TYR A 122 -6.76 -8.45 18.26
N VAL A 123 -6.79 -7.40 19.10
CA VAL A 123 -6.92 -6.01 18.66
C VAL A 123 -5.74 -5.60 17.79
N ALA A 124 -4.51 -5.98 18.15
CA ALA A 124 -3.33 -5.73 17.33
C ALA A 124 -3.42 -6.43 15.98
N ILE A 125 -3.83 -7.71 15.94
CA ILE A 125 -3.99 -8.47 14.69
C ILE A 125 -5.09 -7.85 13.81
N VAL A 126 -6.22 -7.47 14.39
CA VAL A 126 -7.33 -6.83 13.66
C VAL A 126 -6.90 -5.46 13.13
N PHE A 127 -6.24 -4.66 13.95
CA PHE A 127 -5.68 -3.37 13.55
C PHE A 127 -4.69 -3.53 12.40
N ILE A 128 -3.72 -4.44 12.51
CA ILE A 128 -2.76 -4.75 11.45
C ILE A 128 -3.49 -5.20 10.18
N ARG A 129 -4.51 -6.06 10.29
CA ARG A 129 -5.28 -6.51 9.14
C ARG A 129 -5.94 -5.33 8.41
N PHE A 130 -6.59 -4.43 9.14
CA PHE A 130 -7.24 -3.26 8.54
C PHE A 130 -6.24 -2.23 8.01
N SER A 131 -5.14 -2.01 8.71
CA SER A 131 -4.11 -1.05 8.31
C SER A 131 -3.24 -1.52 7.16
N VAL A 132 -3.14 -2.84 6.91
CA VAL A 132 -2.32 -3.40 5.82
C VAL A 132 -3.20 -3.86 4.66
N PHE A 133 -4.10 -4.81 4.89
CA PHE A 133 -4.89 -5.43 3.82
C PHE A 133 -6.10 -4.60 3.41
N GLY A 134 -6.61 -3.74 4.31
CA GLY A 134 -7.66 -2.77 3.96
C GLY A 134 -7.17 -1.63 3.05
N LYS A 135 -5.85 -1.40 2.97
CA LYS A 135 -5.23 -0.35 2.14
C LYS A 135 -4.81 -0.84 0.75
N ALA A 136 -4.64 -2.15 0.57
CA ALA A 136 -4.01 -2.73 -0.63
C ALA A 136 -4.98 -3.04 -1.79
N SER A 137 -6.30 -3.18 -1.55
CA SER A 137 -7.20 -3.75 -2.57
C SER A 137 -8.12 -2.76 -3.29
N VAL A 138 -8.47 -1.61 -2.73
CA VAL A 138 -9.30 -0.59 -3.41
C VAL A 138 -9.00 0.75 -2.76
N GLY A 139 -8.90 1.81 -3.55
CA GLY A 139 -8.75 3.19 -3.09
C GLY A 139 -9.49 3.44 -1.78
N SER A 140 -8.71 3.90 -0.80
CA SER A 140 -9.03 4.02 0.61
C SER A 140 -10.49 4.41 0.90
N HIS A 141 -11.36 3.41 1.02
CA HIS A 141 -12.55 3.49 1.84
C HIS A 141 -12.26 2.71 3.12
N GLN A 142 -11.23 3.14 3.87
CA GLN A 142 -11.35 2.97 5.31
C GLN A 142 -12.61 3.74 5.68
N PRO A 143 -13.62 3.12 6.34
CA PRO A 143 -14.76 3.86 6.82
C PRO A 143 -14.30 4.77 7.96
N ILE A 144 -13.74 5.93 7.61
CA ILE A 144 -13.30 7.00 8.52
C ILE A 144 -14.42 7.31 9.53
N ASN A 145 -15.67 7.16 9.10
CA ASN A 145 -16.88 7.38 9.89
C ASN A 145 -16.98 6.53 11.18
N TYR A 146 -16.27 5.41 11.28
CA TYR A 146 -16.33 4.53 12.47
C TYR A 146 -14.99 4.36 13.18
N ASN A 147 -13.92 5.02 12.72
CA ASN A 147 -12.59 4.82 13.30
C ASN A 147 -12.51 5.26 14.76
N SER A 148 -13.24 6.30 15.15
CA SER A 148 -13.35 6.74 16.55
C SER A 148 -13.91 5.66 17.49
N LEU A 149 -14.71 4.70 16.99
CA LEU A 149 -15.21 3.58 17.79
C LEU A 149 -14.08 2.66 18.27
N PHE A 150 -12.94 2.61 17.56
CA PHE A 150 -11.81 1.81 18.02
C PHE A 150 -11.22 2.36 19.33
N PHE A 151 -11.37 3.65 19.66
CA PHE A 151 -10.94 4.17 20.97
C PHE A 151 -11.73 3.60 22.15
N ILE A 152 -12.91 2.99 21.90
CA ILE A 152 -13.64 2.25 22.93
C ILE A 152 -12.78 1.09 23.45
N ILE A 153 -11.91 0.51 22.62
CA ILE A 153 -11.06 -0.61 22.99
C ILE A 153 -10.02 -0.24 24.07
N PRO A 154 -9.08 0.71 23.86
CA PRO A 154 -8.14 1.10 24.89
C PRO A 154 -8.83 1.68 26.13
N LEU A 155 -9.99 2.34 25.95
CA LEU A 155 -10.81 2.84 27.05
C LEU A 155 -11.41 1.71 27.89
N TYR A 156 -12.01 0.71 27.24
CA TYR A 156 -12.54 -0.49 27.88
C TYR A 156 -11.44 -1.24 28.61
N LEU A 157 -10.30 -1.47 27.96
CA LEU A 157 -9.16 -2.16 28.56
C LEU A 157 -8.63 -1.41 29.80
N PHE A 158 -8.59 -0.07 29.75
CA PHE A 158 -8.18 0.77 30.88
C PHE A 158 -9.14 0.60 32.06
N PHE A 159 -10.45 0.77 31.82
CA PHE A 159 -11.45 0.65 32.88
C PHE A 159 -11.56 -0.78 33.39
N ALA A 160 -11.50 -1.81 32.54
CA ALA A 160 -11.50 -3.21 32.94
C ALA A 160 -10.36 -3.51 33.92
N SER A 161 -9.15 -3.00 33.62
CA SER A 161 -7.98 -3.15 34.49
C SER A 161 -8.20 -2.50 35.87
N TRP A 162 -8.76 -1.30 35.91
CA TRP A 162 -9.04 -0.57 37.16
C TRP A 162 -10.28 -1.10 37.91
N THR A 163 -11.27 -1.66 37.23
CA THR A 163 -12.43 -2.29 37.83
C THR A 163 -12.02 -3.50 38.65
N GLU A 164 -11.06 -4.31 38.16
CA GLU A 164 -10.53 -5.43 38.94
C GLU A 164 -9.85 -4.95 40.23
N VAL A 165 -9.10 -3.86 40.19
CA VAL A 165 -8.49 -3.26 41.41
C VAL A 165 -9.59 -2.74 42.36
N SER A 166 -10.61 -2.07 41.81
CA SER A 166 -11.72 -1.45 42.56
C SER A 166 -12.65 -2.45 43.23
N ARG A 167 -12.68 -3.69 42.75
CA ARG A 167 -13.40 -4.79 43.43
C ARG A 167 -12.81 -5.07 44.81
N TYR A 168 -11.49 -4.94 44.98
CA TYR A 168 -10.79 -5.27 46.22
C TYR A 168 -10.36 -4.05 47.04
N PHE A 169 -10.12 -2.90 46.39
CA PHE A 169 -9.62 -1.68 47.04
C PHE A 169 -10.52 -0.48 46.78
N LYS A 170 -10.51 0.50 47.69
CA LYS A 170 -10.97 1.86 47.38
C LYS A 170 -9.88 2.55 46.56
N THR A 171 -10.12 2.67 45.25
CA THR A 171 -9.20 3.23 44.25
C THR A 171 -9.23 4.76 44.18
N ALA A 172 -10.28 5.42 44.71
CA ALA A 172 -10.36 6.87 44.93
C ALA A 172 -9.76 7.69 43.75
N ASN A 173 -8.81 8.59 44.03
CA ASN A 173 -8.25 9.49 43.04
C ASN A 173 -7.26 8.83 42.06
N TRP A 174 -6.88 7.55 42.25
CA TRP A 174 -5.93 6.88 41.36
C TRP A 174 -6.45 6.73 39.93
N ILE A 175 -7.72 6.39 39.77
CA ILE A 175 -8.34 6.23 38.45
C ILE A 175 -8.34 7.57 37.69
N PRO A 176 -8.90 8.68 38.22
CA PRO A 176 -8.90 9.94 37.48
C PRO A 176 -7.49 10.49 37.23
N TYR A 177 -6.55 10.37 38.18
CA TYR A 177 -5.17 10.82 37.93
C TYR A 177 -4.48 10.02 36.83
N THR A 178 -4.57 8.69 36.87
CA THR A 178 -3.95 7.85 35.82
C THR A 178 -4.63 8.04 34.48
N PHE A 179 -5.95 8.28 34.45
CA PHE A 179 -6.68 8.59 33.22
C PHE A 179 -6.24 9.93 32.61
N LEU A 180 -6.13 10.99 33.41
CA LEU A 180 -5.67 12.30 32.94
C LEU A 180 -4.23 12.27 32.45
N ILE A 181 -3.33 11.59 33.18
CA ILE A 181 -1.95 11.37 32.74
C ILE A 181 -1.93 10.60 31.41
N SER A 182 -2.85 9.64 31.24
CA SER A 182 -2.93 8.87 30.01
C SER A 182 -3.38 9.70 28.81
N ILE A 183 -4.43 10.50 28.97
CA ILE A 183 -4.88 11.44 27.93
C ILE A 183 -3.75 12.39 27.55
N PHE A 184 -3.10 13.00 28.55
CA PHE A 184 -2.00 13.93 28.31
C PHE A 184 -0.84 13.27 27.56
N THR A 185 -0.48 12.04 27.93
CA THR A 185 0.59 11.27 27.28
C THR A 185 0.23 10.91 25.84
N VAL A 186 -1.00 10.45 25.58
CA VAL A 186 -1.46 10.14 24.22
C VAL A 186 -1.42 11.39 23.36
N THR A 187 -2.01 12.50 23.82
CA THR A 187 -2.01 13.76 23.06
C THR A 187 -0.61 14.25 22.76
N LEU A 188 0.28 14.28 23.77
CA LEU A 188 1.66 14.75 23.58
C LEU A 188 2.44 13.87 22.60
N MET A 189 2.35 12.55 22.76
CA MET A 189 3.09 11.60 21.92
C MET A 189 2.53 11.52 20.49
N SER A 190 1.23 11.72 20.30
CA SER A 190 0.62 11.78 18.96
C SER A 190 1.07 12.99 18.14
N LEU A 191 1.56 14.05 18.80
CA LEU A 191 2.13 15.22 18.13
C LEU A 191 3.59 15.00 17.68
N ILE A 192 4.26 13.98 18.19
CA ILE A 192 5.64 13.65 17.80
C ILE A 192 5.59 12.89 16.47
N ASP A 193 6.25 13.43 15.45
CA ASP A 193 6.28 12.81 14.12
C ASP A 193 7.34 11.70 14.05
N ILE A 194 7.02 10.54 14.62
CA ILE A 194 7.77 9.31 14.39
C ILE A 194 7.27 8.72 13.07
N LYS A 195 8.10 8.80 12.01
CA LYS A 195 7.78 8.24 10.69
C LYS A 195 8.15 6.75 10.64
N PRO A 196 7.17 5.84 10.45
CA PRO A 196 7.41 4.40 10.40
C PRO A 196 8.10 3.91 9.14
N GLU A 197 7.99 4.68 8.06
CA GLU A 197 8.17 4.16 6.69
C GLU A 197 9.63 4.05 6.25
N GLY A 198 10.58 3.97 7.17
CA GLY A 198 12.01 3.91 6.82
C GLY A 198 12.34 2.70 5.94
N PHE A 199 11.98 1.50 6.40
CA PHE A 199 12.29 0.27 5.66
C PHE A 199 11.34 0.07 4.49
N SER A 200 10.02 0.19 4.68
CA SER A 200 9.04 0.05 3.59
C SER A 200 9.30 1.00 2.43
N LYS A 201 9.65 2.27 2.68
CA LYS A 201 10.00 3.21 1.62
C LYS A 201 11.28 2.81 0.89
N SER A 202 12.32 2.41 1.62
CA SER A 202 13.57 1.94 1.01
C SER A 202 13.33 0.69 0.16
N THR A 203 12.53 -0.25 0.64
CA THR A 203 12.17 -1.46 -0.10
C THR A 203 11.38 -1.11 -1.35
N PHE A 204 10.39 -0.22 -1.26
CA PHE A 204 9.64 0.24 -2.42
C PHE A 204 10.54 0.89 -3.47
N GLN A 205 11.46 1.77 -3.04
CA GLN A 205 12.42 2.40 -3.93
C GLN A 205 13.35 1.39 -4.60
N ASN A 206 13.81 0.38 -3.87
CA ASN A 206 14.70 -0.65 -4.42
C ASN A 206 13.96 -1.63 -5.35
N CYS A 207 12.72 -1.99 -5.02
CA CYS A 207 11.92 -2.90 -5.85
C CYS A 207 11.42 -2.24 -7.13
N HIS A 208 11.28 -0.92 -7.14
CA HIS A 208 10.70 -0.16 -8.26
C HIS A 208 11.65 0.91 -8.81
N SER A 209 12.97 0.74 -8.63
CA SER A 209 13.94 1.76 -9.01
C SER A 209 13.91 2.04 -10.51
N GLU A 210 13.82 0.99 -11.34
CA GLU A 210 13.76 1.15 -12.80
C GLU A 210 12.53 1.95 -13.23
N GLU A 211 11.34 1.62 -12.70
CA GLU A 211 10.11 2.35 -13.04
C GLU A 211 10.16 3.81 -12.60
N LEU A 212 10.72 4.06 -11.40
CA LEU A 212 10.87 5.41 -10.84
C LEU A 212 11.90 6.24 -11.61
N ASP A 213 13.05 5.64 -11.94
CA ASP A 213 14.11 6.28 -12.70
C ASP A 213 13.65 6.59 -14.13
N TYR A 214 12.86 5.69 -14.75
CA TYR A 214 12.27 5.93 -16.06
C TYR A 214 11.28 7.11 -16.04
N ILE A 215 10.42 7.21 -15.00
CA ILE A 215 9.53 8.36 -14.81
C ILE A 215 10.35 9.64 -14.73
N ASP A 216 11.37 9.67 -13.88
CA ASP A 216 12.18 10.87 -13.66
C ASP A 216 12.95 11.26 -14.93
N ALA A 217 13.49 10.29 -15.67
CA ALA A 217 14.16 10.51 -16.94
C ALA A 217 13.22 11.10 -18.01
N GLU A 218 12.00 10.56 -18.15
CA GLU A 218 11.03 11.03 -19.14
C GLU A 218 10.41 12.38 -18.78
N VAL A 219 10.18 12.66 -17.50
CA VAL A 219 9.74 13.98 -17.03
C VAL A 219 10.81 15.03 -17.31
N GLU A 220 12.08 14.74 -17.00
CA GLU A 220 13.19 15.65 -17.28
C GLU A 220 13.43 15.83 -18.78
N LYS A 221 13.30 14.75 -19.57
CA LYS A 221 13.34 14.83 -21.04
C LYS A 221 12.23 15.73 -21.57
N ALA A 222 11.00 15.55 -21.10
CA ALA A 222 9.86 16.36 -21.55
C ALA A 222 10.05 17.86 -21.26
N LYS A 223 10.64 18.17 -20.11
CA LYS A 223 10.98 19.54 -19.73
C LYS A 223 12.09 20.13 -20.59
N ARG A 224 13.17 19.39 -20.82
CA ARG A 224 14.34 19.88 -21.58
C ARG A 224 14.07 19.98 -23.08
N ASP A 225 13.49 18.94 -23.66
CA ASP A 225 13.42 18.76 -25.12
C ASP A 225 12.13 19.36 -25.69
N TYR A 226 11.05 19.40 -24.90
CA TYR A 226 9.72 19.84 -25.35
C TYR A 226 9.17 21.04 -24.58
N GLY A 227 9.85 21.51 -23.53
CA GLY A 227 9.36 22.61 -22.67
C GLY A 227 8.10 22.26 -21.86
N ILE A 228 7.79 20.97 -21.71
CA ILE A 228 6.59 20.49 -21.01
C ILE A 228 6.92 20.32 -19.52
N SER A 229 6.14 20.98 -18.66
CA SER A 229 6.26 20.82 -17.20
C SER A 229 5.00 20.17 -16.63
N TYR A 230 5.15 18.97 -16.07
CA TYR A 230 4.06 18.30 -15.38
C TYR A 230 3.85 18.88 -13.97
N SER A 231 2.61 18.87 -13.49
CA SER A 231 2.31 19.27 -12.12
C SER A 231 2.92 18.27 -11.11
N GLU A 232 3.27 18.75 -9.91
CA GLU A 232 3.75 17.87 -8.83
C GLU A 232 2.77 16.74 -8.53
N GLU A 233 1.46 17.01 -8.61
CA GLU A 233 0.42 16.00 -8.45
C GLU A 233 0.49 14.91 -9.54
N THR A 234 0.74 15.30 -10.78
CA THR A 234 0.89 14.36 -11.91
C THR A 234 2.11 13.47 -11.71
N ILE A 235 3.25 14.06 -11.32
CA ILE A 235 4.49 13.33 -11.05
C ILE A 235 4.31 12.39 -9.85
N ARG A 236 3.69 12.88 -8.76
CA ARG A 236 3.38 12.06 -7.59
C ARG A 236 2.47 10.88 -7.95
N THR A 237 1.47 11.10 -8.80
CA THR A 237 0.56 10.05 -9.28
C THR A 237 1.28 9.08 -10.21
N LEU A 238 2.23 9.54 -11.02
CA LEU A 238 3.10 8.68 -11.83
C LEU A 238 3.96 7.76 -10.95
N LYS A 239 4.44 8.23 -9.80
CA LYS A 239 5.21 7.41 -8.85
C LYS A 239 4.37 6.43 -8.03
N GLN A 240 3.04 6.57 -8.03
CA GLN A 240 2.12 5.60 -7.45
C GLN A 240 1.80 4.51 -8.46
N LEU A 241 2.01 3.24 -8.15
CA LEU A 241 1.83 2.14 -9.10
C LEU A 241 0.39 1.64 -9.16
N ARG A 242 -0.28 1.53 -8.01
CA ARG A 242 -1.53 0.75 -7.86
C ARG A 242 -2.60 1.46 -7.03
N THR A 243 -2.65 2.79 -7.12
CA THR A 243 -3.65 3.61 -6.44
C THR A 243 -4.83 3.94 -7.36
N GLU A 244 -5.97 4.31 -6.76
CA GLU A 244 -7.12 4.84 -7.51
C GLU A 244 -6.74 6.08 -8.34
N ASN A 245 -5.88 6.95 -7.81
CA ASN A 245 -5.38 8.11 -8.56
C ASN A 245 -4.59 7.69 -9.80
N SER A 246 -3.71 6.68 -9.68
CA SER A 246 -2.97 6.17 -10.84
C SER A 246 -3.89 5.55 -11.88
N LEU A 247 -4.99 4.91 -11.46
CA LEU A 247 -5.98 4.33 -12.36
C LEU A 247 -6.81 5.41 -13.06
N ASN A 248 -7.25 6.43 -12.32
CA ASN A 248 -7.97 7.56 -12.88
C ASN A 248 -7.10 8.32 -13.90
N GLN A 249 -5.79 8.47 -13.61
CA GLN A 249 -4.83 9.03 -14.56
C GLN A 249 -4.76 8.18 -15.83
N LEU A 250 -4.63 6.86 -15.68
CA LEU A 250 -4.54 5.94 -16.80
C LEU A 250 -5.81 5.90 -17.65
N GLU A 251 -7.00 5.90 -17.04
CA GLU A 251 -8.26 5.98 -17.77
C GLU A 251 -8.41 7.31 -18.52
N LYS A 252 -8.02 8.43 -17.90
CA LYS A 252 -8.03 9.75 -18.53
C LYS A 252 -7.15 9.78 -19.77
N VAL A 253 -5.93 9.25 -19.70
CA VAL A 253 -5.01 9.17 -20.84
C VAL A 253 -5.57 8.24 -21.91
N ARG A 254 -6.05 7.04 -21.54
CA ARG A 254 -6.68 6.11 -22.50
C ARG A 254 -7.83 6.77 -23.27
N LEU A 255 -8.71 7.49 -22.57
CA LEU A 255 -9.86 8.13 -23.19
C LEU A 255 -9.44 9.21 -24.20
N ALA A 256 -8.37 9.96 -23.92
CA ALA A 256 -7.86 10.99 -24.84
C ALA A 256 -7.50 10.39 -26.22
N PHE A 257 -6.87 9.21 -26.25
CA PHE A 257 -6.49 8.53 -27.48
C PHE A 257 -7.64 7.91 -28.26
N LYS A 258 -8.78 7.65 -27.60
CA LYS A 258 -10.00 7.13 -28.25
C LYS A 258 -10.80 8.22 -28.95
N THR A 259 -10.43 9.48 -28.80
CA THR A 259 -11.10 10.60 -29.47
C THR A 259 -10.57 10.79 -30.89
N ASP A 260 -11.42 11.35 -31.77
CA ASP A 260 -11.00 11.73 -33.12
C ASP A 260 -10.08 12.95 -33.15
N VAL A 261 -9.94 13.66 -32.02
CA VAL A 261 -9.08 14.84 -31.89
C VAL A 261 -7.61 14.42 -31.81
N LYS A 262 -6.72 15.31 -32.28
CA LYS A 262 -5.27 15.17 -32.10
C LYS A 262 -4.93 15.18 -30.61
N VAL A 263 -4.24 14.15 -30.14
CA VAL A 263 -3.74 14.07 -28.75
C VAL A 263 -2.53 15.00 -28.57
N SER A 264 -2.47 15.67 -27.43
CA SER A 264 -1.38 16.57 -27.07
C SER A 264 -0.10 15.80 -26.70
N LEU A 265 1.07 16.41 -26.95
CA LEU A 265 2.38 15.77 -26.73
C LEU A 265 2.61 15.34 -25.27
N ASP A 266 2.16 16.14 -24.31
CA ASP A 266 2.22 15.80 -22.88
C ASP A 266 1.45 14.52 -22.56
N THR A 267 0.27 14.33 -23.17
CA THR A 267 -0.55 13.13 -23.01
C THR A 267 0.07 11.92 -23.72
N ILE A 268 0.72 12.12 -24.87
CA ILE A 268 1.47 11.05 -25.57
C ILE A 268 2.61 10.53 -24.69
N ILE A 269 3.39 11.43 -24.10
CA ILE A 269 4.49 11.06 -23.20
C ILE A 269 3.96 10.34 -21.96
N LEU A 270 2.84 10.79 -21.39
CA LEU A 270 2.19 10.10 -20.27
C LEU A 270 1.80 8.66 -20.64
N GLU A 271 1.15 8.44 -21.78
CA GLU A 271 0.78 7.08 -22.22
C GLU A 271 2.00 6.19 -22.39
N LYS A 272 3.09 6.73 -22.97
CA LYS A 272 4.36 6.01 -23.08
C LYS A 272 4.89 5.56 -21.71
N ILE A 273 4.89 6.46 -20.72
CA ILE A 273 5.31 6.12 -19.35
C ILE A 273 4.41 5.04 -18.74
N LEU A 274 3.10 5.17 -18.92
CA LEU A 274 2.12 4.22 -18.38
C LEU A 274 2.33 2.80 -18.95
N ILE A 275 2.55 2.69 -20.26
CA ILE A 275 2.80 1.42 -20.95
C ILE A 275 4.12 0.80 -20.50
N HIS A 276 5.21 1.58 -20.49
CA HIS A 276 6.54 1.11 -20.10
C HIS A 276 6.56 0.50 -18.69
N ASN A 277 5.91 1.20 -17.74
CA ASN A 277 5.86 0.81 -16.33
C ASN A 277 4.75 -0.20 -16.01
N PHE A 278 3.97 -0.64 -17.00
CA PHE A 278 2.90 -1.61 -16.81
C PHE A 278 1.90 -1.25 -15.68
N LYS A 279 1.56 0.04 -15.59
CA LYS A 279 0.61 0.65 -14.65
C LYS A 279 -0.82 0.07 -14.66
N GLY A 280 -1.41 -0.12 -13.47
CA GLY A 280 -2.85 -0.42 -13.34
C GLY A 280 -3.26 -1.89 -13.55
N TYR A 281 -2.35 -2.77 -13.96
CA TYR A 281 -2.64 -4.19 -14.19
C TYR A 281 -3.07 -4.97 -12.93
N TYR A 282 -2.81 -4.45 -11.73
CA TYR A 282 -2.88 -5.20 -10.48
C TYR A 282 -4.14 -4.93 -9.62
N LYS A 283 -5.11 -4.14 -10.13
CA LYS A 283 -6.33 -3.78 -9.36
C LYS A 283 -7.28 -4.98 -9.19
N ASP A 284 -7.33 -5.83 -10.20
CA ASP A 284 -8.05 -7.09 -10.20
C ASP A 284 -7.32 -7.97 -11.22
N ARG A 285 -6.94 -9.21 -10.87
CA ARG A 285 -6.37 -10.18 -11.84
C ARG A 285 -7.29 -10.37 -13.07
N GLN A 286 -8.49 -9.81 -12.98
CA GLN A 286 -9.55 -9.85 -13.94
C GLN A 286 -9.79 -8.58 -14.79
N GLN A 287 -9.04 -7.49 -14.68
CA GLN A 287 -9.26 -6.32 -15.54
C GLN A 287 -7.94 -5.82 -16.11
N SER A 288 -7.47 -6.45 -17.19
CA SER A 288 -6.07 -6.37 -17.59
C SER A 288 -5.72 -5.40 -18.72
N TYR A 289 -6.69 -4.75 -19.38
CA TYR A 289 -6.42 -3.81 -20.47
C TYR A 289 -7.08 -2.45 -20.26
N ALA A 290 -6.38 -1.57 -19.55
CA ALA A 290 -6.81 -0.20 -19.32
C ALA A 290 -5.98 0.85 -20.11
N TYR A 291 -5.03 0.42 -20.94
CA TYR A 291 -4.31 1.30 -21.89
C TYR A 291 -5.03 1.43 -23.24
N ILE A 292 -4.40 2.16 -24.14
CA ILE A 292 -4.74 2.13 -25.56
C ILE A 292 -4.27 0.81 -26.21
N PHE A 293 -4.76 0.55 -27.42
CA PHE A 293 -4.21 -0.47 -28.30
C PHE A 293 -3.20 0.19 -29.26
N PRO A 294 -2.22 -0.57 -29.79
CA PRO A 294 -1.25 -0.07 -30.76
C PRO A 294 -1.90 0.68 -31.93
N ILE A 295 -3.07 0.22 -32.38
CA ILE A 295 -3.78 0.90 -33.46
C ILE A 295 -4.22 2.32 -33.13
N HIS A 296 -4.60 2.61 -31.88
CA HIS A 296 -4.97 3.97 -31.50
C HIS A 296 -3.75 4.91 -31.56
N ALA A 297 -2.55 4.42 -31.21
CA ALA A 297 -1.32 5.19 -31.40
C ALA A 297 -1.06 5.47 -32.88
N TYR A 298 -1.26 4.47 -33.76
CA TYR A 298 -1.14 4.65 -35.21
C TYR A 298 -2.17 5.64 -35.78
N GLU A 299 -3.42 5.60 -35.29
CA GLU A 299 -4.45 6.56 -35.70
C GLU A 299 -4.08 7.99 -35.34
N GLN A 300 -3.43 8.21 -34.19
CA GLN A 300 -2.89 9.52 -33.82
C GLN A 300 -1.65 9.89 -34.66
N LEU A 301 -0.82 8.91 -35.02
CA LEU A 301 0.36 9.11 -35.87
C LEU A 301 -0.03 9.67 -37.24
N ARG A 302 -1.15 9.22 -37.81
CA ARG A 302 -1.70 9.73 -39.09
C ARG A 302 -2.16 11.19 -39.03
N LYS A 303 -2.38 11.74 -37.84
CA LYS A 303 -2.88 13.11 -37.63
C LYS A 303 -1.75 14.13 -37.43
N VAL A 304 -0.49 13.68 -37.43
CA VAL A 304 0.68 14.53 -37.16
C VAL A 304 1.69 14.47 -38.29
N ALA A 305 2.56 15.47 -38.39
CA ALA A 305 3.60 15.50 -39.41
C ALA A 305 4.67 14.44 -39.10
N PRO A 306 5.19 13.68 -40.09
CA PRO A 306 6.13 12.59 -39.85
C PRO A 306 7.41 12.96 -39.08
N ASN A 307 7.85 14.21 -39.21
CA ASN A 307 9.06 14.74 -38.56
C ASN A 307 8.76 15.51 -37.26
N SER A 308 7.53 15.49 -36.75
CA SER A 308 7.19 16.20 -35.51
C SER A 308 7.61 15.44 -34.26
N HIS A 309 7.71 16.14 -33.13
CA HIS A 309 7.98 15.52 -31.84
C HIS A 309 6.87 14.54 -31.43
N GLU A 310 5.61 14.86 -31.77
CA GLU A 310 4.49 13.94 -31.55
C GLU A 310 4.65 12.65 -32.34
N ALA A 311 5.08 12.72 -33.61
CA ALA A 311 5.32 11.51 -34.41
C ALA A 311 6.41 10.64 -33.79
N THR A 312 7.50 11.27 -33.31
CA THR A 312 8.59 10.55 -32.64
C THR A 312 8.11 9.85 -31.38
N GLU A 313 7.33 10.52 -30.52
CA GLU A 313 6.85 9.93 -29.27
C GLU A 313 5.72 8.91 -29.47
N LEU A 314 4.88 9.06 -30.50
CA LEU A 314 3.91 8.04 -30.90
C LEU A 314 4.58 6.78 -31.45
N LEU A 315 5.68 6.94 -32.19
CA LEU A 315 6.51 5.81 -32.61
C LEU A 315 7.15 5.12 -31.40
N ASN A 316 7.63 5.87 -30.40
CA ASN A 316 8.13 5.29 -29.15
C ASN A 316 7.06 4.48 -28.42
N ILE A 317 5.79 4.90 -28.39
CA ILE A 317 4.68 4.10 -27.85
C ILE A 317 4.58 2.74 -28.56
N LEU A 318 4.65 2.72 -29.91
CA LEU A 318 4.61 1.47 -30.68
C LEU A 318 5.82 0.58 -30.38
N VAL A 319 6.99 1.19 -30.18
CA VAL A 319 8.20 0.48 -29.74
C VAL A 319 7.99 -0.15 -28.36
N GLU A 320 7.40 0.56 -27.40
CA GLU A 320 7.10 0.01 -26.08
C GLU A 320 6.13 -1.17 -26.16
N PHE A 321 5.07 -1.08 -26.97
CA PHE A 321 4.17 -2.22 -27.22
C PHE A 321 4.87 -3.42 -27.85
N HIS A 322 5.78 -3.18 -28.80
CA HIS A 322 6.51 -4.27 -29.42
C HIS A 322 7.51 -4.91 -28.46
N LYS A 323 8.24 -4.13 -27.65
CA LYS A 323 9.11 -4.65 -26.58
C LYS A 323 8.32 -5.50 -25.58
N LEU A 324 7.14 -5.04 -25.14
CA LEU A 324 6.25 -5.82 -24.28
C LEU A 324 5.82 -7.14 -24.92
N THR A 325 5.55 -7.11 -26.23
CA THR A 325 5.17 -8.29 -26.99
C THR A 325 6.32 -9.30 -27.07
N MET A 326 7.54 -8.83 -27.34
CA MET A 326 8.75 -9.66 -27.39
C MET A 326 9.09 -10.28 -26.04
N LEU A 327 8.96 -9.51 -24.95
CA LEU A 327 9.22 -9.99 -23.60
C LEU A 327 8.40 -11.25 -23.25
N MET A 328 7.15 -11.35 -23.72
CA MET A 328 6.34 -12.55 -23.53
C MET A 328 6.78 -13.74 -24.39
N HIS A 329 7.25 -13.49 -25.62
CA HIS A 329 7.78 -14.56 -26.46
C HIS A 329 9.08 -15.11 -25.89
N ASP A 330 9.89 -14.25 -25.29
CA ASP A 330 11.15 -14.62 -24.63
C ASP A 330 10.94 -15.24 -23.25
N ALA A 331 9.81 -14.99 -22.57
CA ALA A 331 9.48 -15.54 -21.25
C ALA A 331 9.57 -17.09 -21.19
N TYR A 332 9.36 -17.77 -22.32
CA TYR A 332 9.52 -19.23 -22.38
C TYR A 332 10.99 -19.69 -22.31
N TYR A 333 11.96 -18.81 -22.51
CA TYR A 333 13.39 -19.13 -22.65
C TYR A 333 14.35 -18.14 -21.93
N GLY A 334 13.84 -17.11 -21.25
CA GLY A 334 14.60 -15.96 -20.75
C GLY A 334 15.15 -16.06 -19.32
N ASP A 335 16.19 -15.25 -19.07
CA ASP A 335 16.97 -15.16 -17.84
C ASP A 335 16.13 -14.65 -16.66
N LYS A 336 15.98 -15.47 -15.61
CA LYS A 336 15.06 -15.24 -14.48
C LYS A 336 15.59 -14.24 -13.44
N GLU A 337 16.73 -13.61 -13.68
CA GLU A 337 17.41 -12.76 -12.70
C GLU A 337 16.88 -11.32 -12.62
N ASN A 338 16.20 -10.81 -13.66
CA ASN A 338 15.58 -9.48 -13.60
C ASN A 338 14.19 -9.56 -12.94
N ILE A 339 14.04 -8.97 -11.75
CA ILE A 339 12.80 -8.97 -10.95
C ILE A 339 11.63 -8.31 -11.70
N ILE A 340 11.87 -7.26 -12.49
CA ILE A 340 10.86 -6.59 -13.31
C ILE A 340 10.47 -7.47 -14.49
N TYR A 341 11.44 -8.14 -15.10
CA TYR A 341 11.18 -9.15 -16.12
C TYR A 341 10.29 -10.25 -15.54
N TYR A 342 10.63 -10.82 -14.39
CA TYR A 342 9.84 -11.84 -13.69
C TYR A 342 8.45 -11.34 -13.31
N HIS A 343 8.32 -10.10 -12.84
CA HIS A 343 7.01 -9.52 -12.51
C HIS A 343 6.15 -9.29 -13.75
N LYS A 344 6.69 -8.66 -14.80
CA LYS A 344 6.02 -8.43 -16.10
C LYS A 344 5.65 -9.77 -16.74
N GLU A 345 6.54 -10.75 -16.71
CA GLU A 345 6.35 -12.11 -17.20
C GLU A 345 5.21 -12.83 -16.46
N ASN A 346 5.28 -12.97 -15.13
CA ASN A 346 4.25 -13.68 -14.35
C ASN A 346 2.86 -13.10 -14.58
N VAL A 347 2.81 -11.77 -14.66
CA VAL A 347 1.63 -11.00 -14.98
C VAL A 347 1.10 -11.37 -16.36
N LEU A 348 1.92 -11.27 -17.40
CA LEU A 348 1.53 -11.57 -18.78
C LEU A 348 1.13 -13.05 -18.93
N ILE A 349 1.83 -13.98 -18.28
CA ILE A 349 1.53 -15.43 -18.29
C ILE A 349 0.18 -15.74 -17.62
N HIS A 350 -0.17 -15.10 -16.50
CA HIS A 350 -1.46 -15.31 -15.83
C HIS A 350 -2.66 -14.93 -16.71
N ASN A 351 -2.49 -13.98 -17.63
CA ASN A 351 -3.52 -13.60 -18.60
C ASN A 351 -3.71 -14.65 -19.72
N ILE A 352 -2.66 -15.39 -20.07
CA ILE A 352 -2.75 -16.47 -21.08
C ILE A 352 -3.60 -17.64 -20.54
N HIS A 353 -3.42 -17.97 -19.26
CA HIS A 353 -4.08 -19.12 -18.63
C HIS A 353 -5.57 -18.89 -18.31
N ASN A 354 -6.05 -17.64 -18.31
CA ASN A 354 -7.47 -17.32 -18.18
C ASN A 354 -8.17 -17.44 -19.56
N TYR A 355 -8.24 -18.68 -20.03
CA TYR A 355 -8.51 -19.08 -21.41
C TYR A 355 -9.89 -18.69 -21.97
N TYR A 356 -10.84 -18.30 -21.11
CA TYR A 356 -12.24 -18.14 -21.49
C TYR A 356 -12.66 -16.74 -21.95
N ASP A 357 -11.83 -15.70 -21.86
CA ASP A 357 -12.21 -14.36 -22.39
C ASP A 357 -11.04 -13.38 -22.64
N ARG A 358 -9.95 -13.42 -21.86
CA ARG A 358 -8.92 -12.35 -21.85
C ARG A 358 -7.65 -12.61 -22.63
N SER A 359 -7.45 -13.84 -23.13
CA SER A 359 -6.40 -14.16 -24.09
C SER A 359 -6.56 -13.39 -25.41
N PHE A 360 -7.77 -12.86 -25.68
CA PHE A 360 -8.08 -12.10 -26.89
C PHE A 360 -7.44 -10.71 -26.92
N ASP A 361 -7.46 -9.95 -25.83
CA ASP A 361 -6.97 -8.57 -25.82
C ASP A 361 -5.44 -8.49 -25.92
N TYR A 362 -4.72 -9.36 -25.20
CA TYR A 362 -3.27 -9.45 -25.37
C TYR A 362 -2.91 -9.96 -26.76
N GLY A 363 -3.53 -11.06 -27.23
CA GLY A 363 -3.28 -11.57 -28.57
C GLY A 363 -3.56 -10.51 -29.64
N ARG A 364 -4.59 -9.70 -29.46
CA ARG A 364 -4.90 -8.54 -30.30
C ARG A 364 -3.80 -7.48 -30.23
N MET A 365 -3.36 -7.07 -29.04
CA MET A 365 -2.28 -6.11 -28.86
C MET A 365 -0.99 -6.59 -29.53
N ALA A 366 -0.59 -7.83 -29.29
CA ALA A 366 0.62 -8.44 -29.86
C ALA A 366 0.56 -8.47 -31.39
N ASN A 367 -0.54 -8.98 -31.96
CA ASN A 367 -0.73 -9.04 -33.41
C ASN A 367 -0.73 -7.65 -34.05
N GLN A 368 -1.40 -6.67 -33.44
CA GLN A 368 -1.40 -5.29 -33.91
C GLN A 368 0.00 -4.67 -33.85
N SER A 369 0.77 -4.96 -32.79
CA SER A 369 2.13 -4.46 -32.62
C SER A 369 3.06 -4.97 -33.73
N PHE A 370 3.08 -6.29 -33.97
CA PHE A 370 3.86 -6.88 -35.06
C PHE A 370 3.44 -6.34 -36.44
N PHE A 371 2.13 -6.25 -36.68
CA PHE A 371 1.59 -5.72 -37.92
C PHE A 371 2.06 -4.28 -38.17
N LEU A 372 1.85 -3.38 -37.20
CA LEU A 372 2.20 -1.98 -37.34
C LEU A 372 3.71 -1.79 -37.49
N VAL A 373 4.51 -2.49 -36.68
CA VAL A 373 5.96 -2.31 -36.72
C VAL A 373 6.55 -2.72 -38.07
N TYR A 374 6.08 -3.84 -38.63
CA TYR A 374 6.45 -4.28 -39.98
C TYR A 374 6.06 -3.27 -41.06
N HIS A 375 4.79 -2.84 -41.07
CA HIS A 375 4.30 -1.98 -42.15
C HIS A 375 4.81 -0.54 -42.05
N ILE A 376 4.99 0.00 -40.83
CA ILE A 376 5.57 1.34 -40.63
C ILE A 376 7.02 1.39 -41.08
N GLN A 377 7.81 0.34 -40.81
CA GLN A 377 9.17 0.23 -41.36
C GLN A 377 9.14 0.25 -42.90
N LYS A 378 8.24 -0.51 -43.52
CA LYS A 378 8.10 -0.57 -44.98
C LYS A 378 7.65 0.74 -45.61
N LEU A 379 6.82 1.52 -44.93
CA LEU A 379 6.43 2.84 -45.40
C LEU A 379 7.64 3.75 -45.64
N GLY A 380 8.67 3.68 -44.79
CA GLY A 380 9.89 4.48 -44.92
C GLY A 380 9.69 5.99 -44.77
N ILE A 381 8.53 6.43 -44.28
CA ILE A 381 8.15 7.85 -44.15
C ILE A 381 8.68 8.45 -42.84
N TYR A 382 8.85 7.63 -41.81
CA TYR A 382 9.22 8.08 -40.48
C TYR A 382 10.71 7.88 -40.23
N ASN A 383 11.42 8.95 -39.88
CA ASN A 383 12.83 8.88 -39.52
C ASN A 383 12.98 8.51 -38.03
N HIS A 384 12.99 7.22 -37.72
CA HIS A 384 13.11 6.75 -36.34
C HIS A 384 14.09 5.57 -36.23
N PRO A 385 15.09 5.59 -35.30
CA PRO A 385 16.17 4.60 -35.25
C PRO A 385 15.68 3.15 -35.20
N TYR A 386 14.56 2.91 -34.51
CA TYR A 386 13.98 1.57 -34.37
C TYR A 386 13.42 1.00 -35.69
N PHE A 387 12.94 1.86 -36.58
CA PHE A 387 12.35 1.46 -37.87
C PHE A 387 13.38 1.54 -39.01
N ASN A 388 14.46 2.31 -38.83
CA ASN A 388 15.55 2.47 -39.79
C ASN A 388 16.62 1.35 -39.67
N THR A 389 16.19 0.10 -39.48
CA THR A 389 17.09 -1.05 -39.37
C THR A 389 17.28 -1.73 -40.74
N LYS A 390 18.48 -2.29 -40.98
CA LYS A 390 18.77 -3.04 -42.22
C LYS A 390 17.96 -4.32 -42.34
N ASN A 391 17.61 -4.93 -41.20
CA ASN A 391 16.84 -6.16 -41.15
C ASN A 391 15.36 -5.80 -41.03
N SER A 392 14.54 -6.33 -41.94
CA SER A 392 13.10 -6.17 -41.84
C SER A 392 12.54 -6.96 -40.66
N PHE A 393 11.55 -6.40 -39.98
CA PHE A 393 10.73 -7.18 -39.05
C PHE A 393 10.09 -8.39 -39.77
N PRO A 394 9.82 -9.49 -39.05
CA PRO A 394 9.14 -10.63 -39.66
C PRO A 394 7.74 -10.23 -40.14
N PRO A 395 7.24 -10.83 -41.24
CA PRO A 395 5.90 -10.53 -41.73
C PRO A 395 4.85 -10.92 -40.69
N PRO A 396 3.81 -10.09 -40.49
CA PRO A 396 2.77 -10.38 -39.51
C PRO A 396 1.90 -11.58 -39.93
N LEU A 397 1.30 -12.25 -38.95
CA LEU A 397 0.30 -13.29 -39.20
C LEU A 397 -0.91 -12.71 -39.96
N PRO A 398 -1.56 -13.47 -40.86
CA PRO A 398 -2.65 -12.97 -41.71
C PRO A 398 -3.95 -12.63 -40.97
N ILE A 399 -3.97 -12.72 -39.63
CA ILE A 399 -5.16 -12.58 -38.76
C ILE A 399 -5.80 -11.18 -38.86
N TYR A 400 -5.02 -10.14 -39.18
CA TYR A 400 -5.49 -8.75 -39.27
C TYR A 400 -5.63 -8.20 -40.70
N LYS A 401 -5.38 -9.03 -41.71
CA LYS A 401 -5.10 -8.56 -43.06
C LYS A 401 -6.26 -7.78 -43.68
N ASP A 402 -7.47 -8.32 -43.62
CA ASP A 402 -8.62 -7.76 -44.33
C ASP A 402 -9.14 -6.48 -43.66
N TRP A 403 -9.31 -6.50 -42.34
CA TRP A 403 -9.72 -5.31 -41.58
C TRP A 403 -8.71 -4.16 -41.68
N ALA A 404 -7.41 -4.47 -41.55
CA ALA A 404 -6.38 -3.43 -41.64
C ALA A 404 -6.24 -2.89 -43.06
N ARG A 405 -6.51 -3.69 -44.10
CA ARG A 405 -6.49 -3.24 -45.49
C ARG A 405 -7.61 -2.27 -45.80
N GLU A 406 -8.80 -2.52 -45.25
CA GLU A 406 -9.94 -1.60 -45.40
C GLU A 406 -9.72 -0.28 -44.64
N ARG A 407 -9.21 -0.35 -43.41
CA ARG A 407 -9.08 0.82 -42.53
C ARG A 407 -7.79 1.64 -42.77
N PHE A 408 -6.72 0.98 -43.21
CA PHE A 408 -5.38 1.56 -43.39
C PHE A 408 -4.76 1.10 -44.72
N PRO A 409 -5.36 1.47 -45.87
CA PRO A 409 -4.88 1.03 -47.19
C PRO A 409 -3.44 1.48 -47.45
N GLU A 410 -3.00 2.59 -46.88
CA GLU A 410 -1.64 3.11 -47.03
C GLU A 410 -0.56 2.11 -46.57
N LEU A 411 -0.87 1.25 -45.59
CA LEU A 411 0.09 0.25 -45.09
C LEU A 411 0.34 -0.90 -46.09
N TYR A 412 -0.47 -1.02 -47.16
CA TYR A 412 -0.37 -2.09 -48.15
C TYR A 412 0.16 -1.66 -49.51
N HIS A 413 0.04 -0.37 -49.86
CA HIS A 413 0.27 0.11 -51.22
C HIS A 413 1.74 0.43 -51.58
N ASN A 414 2.68 0.27 -50.64
CA ASN A 414 4.12 0.50 -50.86
C ASN A 414 4.96 -0.79 -50.94
N ASN A 415 4.36 -1.95 -51.24
CA ASN A 415 5.11 -3.20 -51.48
C ASN A 415 5.51 -3.37 -52.94
#